data_AF-A0A835HS07-F1
#
_entry.id   AF-A0A835HS07-F1
#
_cell.length_a   1.000
_cell.length_b   1.000
_cell.length_c   1.000
_cell.angle_alpha   90.00
_cell.angle_beta   90.00
_cell.angle_gamma   90.00
#
_symmetry.space_group_name_H-M   'P 1'
#
loop_
_entity.id
_entity.type
_entity.pdbx_description
1 polymer ?
#
loop_
_entity_poly.entity_id
_entity_poly.type
_entity_poly.pdbx_seq_one_letter_code
_entity_poly.pdbx_strand_id
1 'polypeptide(L)'
;MQVLMGGGVEIHIHGAHGYLVDQFMKDQVNDRTDKYGGTLENRCRFPLEVVEAIVNEIGAHRVGFRLSPFANYMESGDTDPEALGVYMVESLNKYGILYCHMVEPRMMKSVEEKVETPHSLLSMRKAFKGTFIVT
;
A
#
# COMPACT_ATOMS: atom_id res chain seq x y z
N MET A 1 -0.68 -12.54 -0.29
CA MET A 1 -0.53 -12.47 -1.76
C MET A 1 -1.80 -13.06 -2.36
N GLN A 2 -2.59 -12.26 -3.08
CA GLN A 2 -3.79 -12.76 -3.76
C GLN A 2 -3.47 -12.84 -5.25
N VAL A 3 -3.65 -14.03 -5.84
CA VAL A 3 -3.53 -14.24 -7.29
C VAL A 3 -4.93 -14.16 -7.87
N LEU A 4 -5.18 -13.18 -8.74
CA LEU A 4 -6.45 -13.06 -9.45
C LEU A 4 -6.27 -13.68 -10.84
N MET A 5 -7.00 -14.75 -11.13
CA MET A 5 -6.89 -15.48 -12.39
C MET A 5 -7.91 -14.92 -13.39
N GLY A 6 -7.45 -14.05 -14.29
CA GLY A 6 -8.22 -13.52 -15.41
C GLY A 6 -7.34 -13.34 -16.65
N GLY A 7 -7.18 -14.38 -17.46
CA GLY A 7 -6.54 -14.32 -18.79
C GLY A 7 -5.00 -14.20 -18.84
N GLY A 8 -4.36 -13.83 -17.73
CA GLY A 8 -2.92 -13.87 -17.47
C GLY A 8 -2.66 -13.95 -15.95
N VAL A 9 -1.50 -14.48 -15.53
CA VAL A 9 -1.15 -14.50 -14.09
C VAL A 9 -0.74 -13.10 -13.68
N GLU A 10 -1.65 -12.38 -13.02
CA GLU A 10 -1.37 -11.11 -12.35
C GLU A 10 -1.27 -11.33 -10.84
N ILE A 11 -0.23 -10.77 -10.23
CA ILE A 11 -0.01 -10.87 -8.78
C ILE A 11 -0.41 -9.54 -8.14
N HIS A 12 -1.31 -9.63 -7.16
CA HIS A 12 -1.63 -8.50 -6.29
C HIS A 12 -0.89 -8.62 -4.96
N ILE A 13 0.06 -7.73 -4.75
CA ILE A 13 0.71 -7.55 -3.46
C ILE A 13 -0.27 -6.87 -2.52
N HIS A 14 -0.61 -7.57 -1.43
CA HIS A 14 -1.57 -7.07 -0.45
C HIS A 14 -0.84 -6.30 0.66
N GLY A 15 -0.64 -4.99 0.47
CA GLY A 15 -0.11 -4.04 1.46
C GLY A 15 -1.19 -3.21 2.12
N ALA A 16 -2.29 -3.85 2.54
CA ALA A 16 -3.46 -3.17 3.09
C ALA A 16 -4.08 -4.00 4.22
N HIS A 17 -5.03 -3.41 4.93
CA HIS A 17 -5.91 -4.04 5.93
C HIS A 17 -5.20 -4.74 7.10
N GLY A 18 -4.06 -4.22 7.54
CA GLY A 18 -3.38 -4.73 8.73
C GLY A 18 -2.68 -6.08 8.55
N TYR A 19 -2.54 -6.59 7.32
CA TYR A 19 -1.69 -7.76 7.04
C TYR A 19 -0.20 -7.40 7.05
N LEU A 20 0.67 -8.40 7.01
CA LEU A 20 2.13 -8.26 7.20
C LEU A 20 2.78 -7.06 6.48
N VAL A 21 2.52 -6.87 5.18
CA VAL A 21 3.12 -5.76 4.42
C VAL A 21 2.61 -4.40 4.93
N ASP A 22 1.35 -4.30 5.32
CA ASP A 22 0.76 -3.09 5.95
C ASP A 22 1.34 -2.86 7.35
N GLN A 23 1.54 -3.92 8.14
CA GLN A 23 2.14 -3.83 9.48
C GLN A 23 3.57 -3.28 9.44
N PHE A 24 4.39 -3.67 8.46
CA PHE A 24 5.71 -3.06 8.26
C PHE A 24 5.61 -1.57 7.93
N MET A 25 4.62 -1.18 7.14
CA MET A 25 4.47 0.21 6.71
C MET A 25 4.03 1.14 7.83
N LYS A 26 3.37 0.66 8.89
CA LYS A 26 2.62 1.49 9.83
C LYS A 26 3.24 1.59 11.22
N ASP A 27 3.39 2.81 11.72
CA ASP A 27 4.16 3.10 12.93
C ASP A 27 3.48 2.72 14.25
N GLN A 28 2.16 2.51 14.26
CA GLN A 28 1.47 2.02 15.46
C GLN A 28 1.74 0.53 15.73
N VAL A 29 2.23 -0.22 14.73
CA VAL A 29 2.52 -1.65 14.83
C VAL A 29 4.00 -1.95 14.62
N ASN A 30 4.69 -1.21 13.74
CA ASN A 30 6.13 -1.40 13.52
C ASN A 30 6.96 -0.62 14.56
N ASP A 31 7.23 -1.28 15.67
CA ASP A 31 8.09 -0.82 16.76
C ASP A 31 9.58 -1.22 16.59
N ARG A 32 9.97 -1.67 15.39
CA ARG A 32 11.33 -2.13 15.14
C ARG A 32 12.33 -0.98 15.21
N THR A 33 13.53 -1.31 15.65
CA THR A 33 14.67 -0.39 15.77
C THR A 33 15.78 -0.69 14.76
N ASP A 34 15.56 -1.64 13.84
CA ASP A 34 16.50 -2.00 12.79
C ASP A 34 16.22 -1.23 11.49
N LYS A 35 16.87 -1.65 10.39
CA LYS A 35 16.74 -1.00 9.07
C LYS A 35 15.32 -1.09 8.45
N TYR A 36 14.38 -1.78 9.10
CA TYR A 36 13.00 -1.95 8.65
C TYR A 36 11.97 -1.21 9.53
N GLY A 37 12.41 -0.42 10.53
CA GLY A 37 11.53 0.37 11.40
C GLY A 37 12.02 1.79 11.66
N GLY A 38 11.25 2.53 12.45
CA GLY A 38 11.51 3.94 12.75
C GLY A 38 11.07 4.86 11.61
N THR A 39 12.01 5.32 10.78
CA THR A 39 11.71 6.32 9.74
C THR A 39 10.75 5.77 8.67
N LEU A 40 10.06 6.67 7.97
CA LEU A 40 9.13 6.30 6.90
C LEU A 40 9.82 5.47 5.80
N GLU A 41 11.05 5.83 5.44
CA GLU A 41 11.83 5.09 4.44
C GLU A 41 12.15 3.66 4.88
N ASN A 42 12.46 3.46 6.17
CA ASN A 42 12.77 2.14 6.71
C ASN A 42 11.52 1.27 6.79
N ARG A 43 10.40 1.82 7.24
CA ARG A 43 9.10 1.12 7.32
C ARG A 43 8.62 0.67 5.94
N CYS A 44 8.82 1.50 4.92
CA CYS A 44 8.49 1.18 3.54
C CYS A 44 9.50 0.27 2.83
N ARG A 45 10.68 0.01 3.43
CA ARG A 45 11.75 -0.79 2.81
C ARG A 45 11.32 -2.20 2.48
N PHE A 46 10.77 -2.93 3.45
CA PHE A 46 10.34 -4.32 3.26
C PHE A 46 9.25 -4.46 2.16
N PRO A 47 8.16 -3.66 2.17
CA PRO A 47 7.20 -3.65 1.08
C PRO A 47 7.83 -3.42 -0.31
N LEU A 48 8.77 -2.48 -0.42
CA LEU A 48 9.42 -2.16 -1.69
C LEU A 48 10.39 -3.28 -2.14
N GLU A 49 11.11 -3.93 -1.22
CA GLU A 49 11.91 -5.13 -1.51
C GLU A 49 11.03 -6.28 -2.04
N VAL A 50 9.81 -6.45 -1.50
CA VAL A 50 8.83 -7.42 -2.01
C VAL A 50 8.36 -7.06 -3.42
N VAL A 51 8.08 -5.77 -3.69
CA VAL A 51 7.73 -5.31 -5.04
C VAL A 51 8.87 -5.61 -6.01
N GLU A 52 10.09 -5.22 -5.69
CA GLU A 52 11.27 -5.43 -6.51
C GLU A 52 11.47 -6.92 -6.86
N ALA A 53 11.42 -7.79 -5.84
CA ALA A 53 11.60 -9.23 -6.04
C ALA A 53 10.54 -9.81 -7.00
N ILE A 54 9.27 -9.44 -6.85
CA ILE A 54 8.19 -9.94 -7.71
C ILE A 54 8.30 -9.36 -9.11
N VAL A 55 8.61 -8.06 -9.23
CA VAL A 55 8.81 -7.40 -10.52
C VAL A 55 9.95 -8.03 -11.32
N ASN A 56 11.05 -8.39 -10.63
CA ASN A 56 12.19 -9.06 -11.27
C ASN A 56 11.85 -10.47 -11.76
N GLU A 57 10.95 -11.17 -11.07
CA GLU A 57 10.56 -12.55 -11.42
C GLU A 57 9.55 -12.60 -12.58
N ILE A 58 8.48 -11.78 -12.52
CA ILE A 58 7.33 -11.92 -13.44
C ILE A 58 7.10 -10.70 -14.35
N GLY A 59 7.89 -9.64 -14.18
CA GLY A 59 7.77 -8.38 -14.90
C GLY A 59 6.71 -7.44 -14.32
N ALA A 60 7.02 -6.13 -14.32
CA ALA A 60 6.18 -5.10 -13.70
C ALA A 60 4.76 -4.99 -14.25
N HIS A 61 4.58 -5.30 -15.54
CA HIS A 61 3.29 -5.27 -16.25
C HIS A 61 2.27 -6.31 -15.75
N ARG A 62 2.62 -7.13 -14.77
CA ARG A 62 1.74 -8.13 -14.13
C ARG A 62 1.59 -7.93 -12.62
N VAL A 63 2.14 -6.85 -12.08
CA VAL A 63 2.20 -6.59 -10.64
C VAL A 63 1.26 -5.45 -10.29
N GLY A 64 0.34 -5.72 -9.37
CA GLY A 64 -0.48 -4.71 -8.71
C GLY A 64 -0.10 -4.58 -7.24
N PHE A 65 -0.30 -3.40 -6.65
CA PHE A 65 -0.09 -3.18 -5.22
C PHE A 65 -1.35 -2.58 -4.59
N ARG A 66 -1.83 -3.17 -3.48
CA ARG A 66 -2.98 -2.65 -2.71
C ARG A 66 -2.50 -1.84 -1.51
N LEU A 67 -3.06 -0.64 -1.31
CA LEU A 67 -2.77 0.23 -0.16
C LEU A 67 -4.05 0.66 0.57
N SER A 68 -3.98 0.73 1.89
CA SER A 68 -5.03 1.30 2.74
C SER A 68 -4.44 2.23 3.81
N PRO A 69 -3.86 3.38 3.43
CA PRO A 69 -3.06 4.20 4.35
C PRO A 69 -3.90 4.71 5.53
N PHE A 70 -5.15 5.12 5.25
CA PHE A 70 -6.07 5.68 6.24
C PHE A 70 -6.80 4.63 7.09
N ALA A 71 -6.70 3.35 6.73
CA ALA A 71 -7.42 2.31 7.45
C ALA A 71 -6.64 1.86 8.68
N ASN A 72 -7.34 1.57 9.79
CA ASN A 72 -6.73 1.13 11.04
C ASN A 72 -7.20 -0.27 11.48
N TYR A 73 -7.50 -1.12 10.49
CA TYR A 73 -7.85 -2.53 10.70
C TYR A 73 -6.83 -3.25 11.58
N MET A 74 -7.30 -4.10 12.49
CA MET A 74 -6.46 -4.88 13.40
C MET A 74 -5.45 -4.02 14.17
N GLU A 75 -5.85 -2.80 14.54
CA GLU A 75 -5.01 -1.82 15.25
C GLU A 75 -3.76 -1.37 14.46
N SER A 76 -3.74 -1.62 13.15
CA SER A 76 -2.69 -1.22 12.22
C SER A 76 -2.96 0.17 11.65
N GLY A 77 -2.75 1.21 12.47
CA GLY A 77 -2.86 2.62 12.09
C GLY A 77 -1.50 3.30 11.86
N ASP A 78 -1.51 4.49 11.28
CA ASP A 78 -0.32 5.32 11.07
C ASP A 78 -0.54 6.73 11.64
N THR A 79 0.49 7.36 12.20
CA THR A 79 0.38 8.75 12.69
C THR A 79 0.32 9.79 11.58
N ASP A 80 0.85 9.51 10.39
CA ASP A 80 0.76 10.35 9.20
C ASP A 80 0.43 9.50 7.95
N PRO A 81 -0.84 9.03 7.83
CA PRO A 81 -1.25 8.15 6.75
C PRO A 81 -1.19 8.80 5.36
N GLU A 82 -1.25 10.14 5.29
CA GLU A 82 -1.11 10.85 4.03
C GLU A 82 0.35 10.82 3.54
N ALA A 83 1.32 11.16 4.40
CA ALA A 83 2.74 11.06 4.07
C ALA A 83 3.13 9.64 3.70
N LEU A 84 2.65 8.64 4.46
CA LEU A 84 2.88 7.22 4.14
C LEU A 84 2.36 6.86 2.74
N GLY A 85 1.10 7.18 2.44
CA GLY A 85 0.50 6.84 1.17
C GLY A 85 1.17 7.54 -0.02
N VAL A 86 1.51 8.83 0.12
CA VAL A 86 2.25 9.58 -0.91
C VAL A 86 3.63 8.98 -1.16
N TYR A 87 4.40 8.73 -0.09
CA TYR A 87 5.73 8.14 -0.20
C TYR A 87 5.70 6.79 -0.92
N MET A 88 4.73 5.94 -0.58
CA MET A 88 4.59 4.62 -1.20
C MET A 88 4.27 4.74 -2.69
N VAL A 89 3.27 5.52 -3.09
CA VAL A 89 2.93 5.63 -4.52
C VAL A 89 4.04 6.30 -5.34
N GLU A 90 4.77 7.25 -4.77
CA GLU A 90 5.95 7.85 -5.41
C GLU A 90 7.06 6.81 -5.60
N SER A 91 7.30 5.97 -4.59
CA SER A 91 8.29 4.90 -4.65
C SER A 91 7.91 3.82 -5.65
N LEU A 92 6.62 3.45 -5.74
CA LEU A 92 6.12 2.46 -6.69
C LEU A 92 6.31 2.88 -8.15
N ASN A 93 6.35 4.19 -8.44
CA ASN A 93 6.63 4.68 -9.80
C ASN A 93 7.99 4.21 -10.36
N LYS A 94 8.97 3.92 -9.50
CA LYS A 94 10.30 3.44 -9.91
C LYS A 94 10.26 2.06 -10.56
N TYR A 95 9.26 1.25 -10.22
CA TYR A 95 9.13 -0.13 -10.69
C TYR A 95 8.22 -0.25 -11.92
N GLY A 96 7.45 0.78 -12.26
CA GLY A 96 6.53 0.74 -13.42
C GLY A 96 5.45 -0.33 -13.31
N ILE A 97 4.95 -0.60 -12.09
CA ILE A 97 3.92 -1.61 -11.84
C ILE A 97 2.62 -1.32 -12.60
N LEU A 98 1.85 -2.38 -12.89
CA LEU A 98 0.62 -2.32 -13.69
C LEU A 98 -0.42 -1.36 -13.10
N TYR A 99 -0.66 -1.43 -11.79
CA TYR A 99 -1.61 -0.55 -11.10
C TYR A 99 -1.31 -0.41 -9.60
N CYS A 100 -1.82 0.69 -9.04
CA CYS A 100 -1.97 0.87 -7.61
C CYS A 100 -3.46 0.85 -7.26
N HIS A 101 -3.85 0.01 -6.31
CA HIS A 101 -5.23 -0.13 -5.84
C HIS A 101 -5.38 0.45 -4.45
N MET A 102 -6.12 1.55 -4.33
CA MET A 102 -6.36 2.24 -3.08
C MET A 102 -7.70 1.85 -2.48
N VAL A 103 -7.69 1.63 -1.17
CA VAL A 103 -8.89 1.56 -0.34
C VAL A 103 -9.32 2.97 0.03
N GLU A 104 -10.60 3.28 -0.11
CA GLU A 104 -11.12 4.60 0.19
C GLU A 104 -10.93 4.99 1.66
N PRO A 105 -10.64 6.27 1.95
CA PRO A 105 -10.51 6.75 3.32
C PRO A 105 -11.79 6.58 4.13
N ARG A 106 -12.96 6.45 3.50
CA ARG A 106 -14.24 6.23 4.20
C ARG A 106 -14.36 4.83 4.81
N MET A 107 -13.48 3.89 4.42
CA MET A 107 -13.44 2.50 4.89
C MET A 107 -12.37 2.30 5.98
N MET A 108 -12.31 3.19 6.98
CA MET A 108 -11.24 3.19 7.99
C MET A 108 -11.32 2.00 8.95
N LYS A 109 -12.53 1.73 9.47
CA LYS A 109 -12.76 0.80 10.59
C LYS A 109 -13.27 -0.57 10.16
N SER A 110 -14.22 -0.60 9.23
CA SER A 110 -14.76 -1.83 8.68
C SER A 110 -15.29 -1.63 7.25
N VAL A 111 -15.49 -2.73 6.51
CA VAL A 111 -16.07 -2.70 5.16
C VAL A 111 -17.54 -2.26 5.18
N GLU A 112 -18.20 -2.44 6.32
CA GLU A 112 -19.63 -2.19 6.50
C GLU A 112 -19.91 -0.80 7.06
N GLU A 113 -18.93 -0.21 7.77
CA GLU A 113 -19.06 1.09 8.42
C GLU A 113 -18.37 2.19 7.59
N LYS A 114 -19.17 2.98 6.88
CA LYS A 114 -18.69 4.19 6.20
C LYS A 114 -18.65 5.35 7.20
N VAL A 115 -17.47 5.92 7.37
CA VAL A 115 -17.26 7.07 8.26
C VAL A 115 -17.03 8.33 7.43
N GLU A 116 -17.63 9.45 7.82
CA GLU A 116 -17.27 10.74 7.26
C GLU A 116 -15.84 11.09 7.62
N THR A 117 -15.06 11.53 6.64
CA THR A 117 -13.63 11.77 6.81
C THR A 117 -13.19 12.96 5.96
N PRO A 118 -12.30 13.81 6.49
CA PRO A 118 -11.69 14.90 5.71
C PRO A 118 -10.60 14.38 4.75
N HIS A 119 -10.17 13.12 4.90
CA HIS A 119 -9.09 12.55 4.10
C HIS A 119 -9.50 12.29 2.66
N SER A 120 -8.55 12.46 1.74
CA SER A 120 -8.75 12.27 0.31
C SER A 120 -7.57 11.51 -0.31
N LEU A 121 -7.84 10.76 -1.37
CA LEU A 121 -6.82 10.07 -2.17
C LEU A 121 -6.17 10.98 -3.23
N LEU A 122 -6.56 12.25 -3.30
CA LEU A 122 -6.15 13.15 -4.38
C LEU A 122 -4.63 13.37 -4.46
N SER A 123 -3.95 13.53 -3.32
CA SER A 123 -2.49 13.68 -3.25
C SER A 123 -1.80 12.44 -3.83
N MET A 124 -2.22 11.25 -3.40
CA MET A 124 -1.71 9.97 -3.88
C MET A 124 -2.00 9.74 -5.37
N ARG A 125 -3.20 10.10 -5.85
CA ARG A 125 -3.53 10.03 -7.28
C ARG A 125 -2.64 10.96 -8.10
N LYS A 126 -2.37 12.19 -7.65
CA LYS A 126 -1.47 13.12 -8.36
C LYS A 126 -0.03 12.62 -8.40
N ALA A 127 0.42 11.92 -7.35
CA ALA A 127 1.78 11.41 -7.24
C ALA A 127 2.02 10.11 -8.03
N PHE A 128 1.03 9.21 -8.13
CA PHE A 128 1.17 7.98 -8.91
C PHE A 128 1.04 8.24 -10.41
N LYS A 129 1.90 7.65 -11.23
CA LYS A 129 1.92 7.86 -12.69
C LYS A 129 1.15 6.80 -13.48
N GLY A 130 0.85 5.65 -12.87
CA GLY A 130 0.18 4.53 -13.53
C GLY A 130 -1.34 4.48 -13.34
N THR A 131 -1.92 3.32 -13.62
CA THR A 131 -3.34 3.03 -13.39
C THR A 131 -3.66 3.03 -11.90
N PHE A 132 -4.67 3.79 -11.50
CA PHE A 132 -5.07 3.92 -10.09
C PHE A 132 -6.51 3.47 -9.94
N ILE A 133 -6.70 2.41 -9.18
CA ILE A 133 -7.99 1.78 -8.92
C ILE A 133 -8.40 2.18 -7.51
N VAL A 134 -9.69 2.44 -7.30
CA VAL A 134 -10.24 2.81 -6.00
C VAL A 134 -11.38 1.86 -5.64
N THR A 135 -11.45 1.43 -4.38
CA THR A 135 -12.57 0.66 -3.82
C THR A 135 -13.00 1.23 -2.49
#